data_AF-A0A5C4K2Q7-F1
#
_entry.id   AF-A0A5C4K2Q7-F1
#
_cell.length_a   1.000
_cell.length_b   1.000
_cell.length_c   1.000
_cell.angle_alpha   90.00
_cell.angle_beta   90.00
_cell.angle_gamma   90.00
#
_symmetry.space_group_name_H-M   'P 1'
#
loop_
_entity.id
_entity.type
_entity.pdbx_description
1 polymer ?
#
loop_
_entity_poly.entity_id
_entity_poly.type
_entity_poly.pdbx_seq_one_letter_code
_entity_poly.pdbx_strand_id
1 'polypeptide(L)'
;MFKTTLLLALAGIVGFVAVALLPVLVDAGGRTPHGGATAVASAPRPTHATTGTAPVTPGPDIPSEVPSQMAGPPVAPPQRLIYPAADIDVPVYPLDPSSSDVASQTIIPPPTMDGYWLTPYGMPGSGSTNTTYVVGHSWQDLEAPFNRLSSKAAAGDSLTVVTSAGELEYRVDSVTTYVKSGLKDSPIWEVAPNRLVLISCYTDDLWGTNVVVTATPVAG
;
A
#
# COMPACT_ATOMS: atom_id res chain seq x y z
N MET A 1 -41.32 -7.28 46.72
CA MET A 1 -40.61 -8.38 47.40
C MET A 1 -39.15 -8.32 46.96
N PHE A 2 -38.27 -8.01 47.91
CA PHE A 2 -36.81 -7.98 47.78
C PHE A 2 -36.24 -9.39 47.55
N LYS A 3 -35.10 -9.46 46.83
CA LYS A 3 -34.07 -10.53 46.69
C LYS A 3 -33.82 -10.83 45.19
N THR A 4 -32.64 -10.73 44.59
CA THR A 4 -31.26 -10.83 45.09
C THR A 4 -30.31 -10.27 44.02
N THR A 5 -29.36 -9.43 44.43
CA THR A 5 -28.18 -9.03 43.66
C THR A 5 -27.06 -10.05 43.88
N LEU A 6 -26.26 -10.30 42.83
CA LEU A 6 -24.85 -10.70 42.87
C LEU A 6 -24.51 -12.15 43.30
N LEU A 7 -24.05 -12.96 42.34
CA LEU A 7 -22.97 -13.93 42.59
C LEU A 7 -22.15 -14.20 41.33
N LEU A 8 -20.85 -14.14 41.56
CA LEU A 8 -19.70 -14.24 40.68
C LEU A 8 -19.58 -15.55 39.89
N ALA A 9 -19.07 -15.40 38.66
CA ALA A 9 -17.95 -16.11 38.04
C ALA A 9 -17.64 -17.55 38.50
N LEU A 10 -17.72 -18.51 37.57
CA LEU A 10 -16.71 -19.55 37.30
C LEU A 10 -17.30 -20.60 36.33
N ALA A 11 -16.93 -20.57 35.06
CA ALA A 11 -16.98 -21.74 34.17
C ALA A 11 -16.20 -21.43 32.89
N GLY A 12 -15.15 -22.20 32.61
CA GLY A 12 -14.46 -22.12 31.31
C GLY A 12 -12.97 -22.47 31.27
N ILE A 13 -12.43 -23.21 32.25
CA ILE A 13 -11.15 -23.90 32.07
C ILE A 13 -11.43 -25.18 31.28
N VAL A 14 -11.25 -25.14 29.95
CA VAL A 14 -11.20 -26.34 29.09
C VAL A 14 -10.16 -26.10 28.00
N GLY A 15 -9.15 -26.97 27.93
CA GLY A 15 -8.32 -27.14 26.74
C GLY A 15 -6.84 -26.79 26.88
N PHE A 16 -6.17 -27.18 27.97
CA PHE A 16 -4.70 -27.19 27.99
C PHE A 16 -4.20 -28.26 27.01
N VAL A 17 -3.60 -27.78 25.92
CA VAL A 17 -3.10 -28.52 24.77
C VAL A 17 -1.98 -29.47 25.18
N ALA A 18 -2.25 -30.78 25.05
CA ALA A 18 -1.22 -31.80 24.98
C ALA A 18 -0.89 -32.06 23.50
N VAL A 19 0.22 -31.50 23.02
CA VAL A 19 0.88 -31.97 21.78
C VAL A 19 2.39 -32.00 22.00
N ALA A 20 2.85 -33.22 22.26
CA ALA A 20 4.08 -33.85 21.80
C ALA A 20 5.37 -33.01 21.67
N LEU A 21 6.26 -33.25 22.64
CA LEU A 21 7.71 -33.12 22.54
C LEU A 21 8.27 -33.99 21.40
N LEU A 22 8.97 -33.38 20.45
CA LEU A 22 9.93 -34.05 19.57
C LEU A 22 11.23 -33.22 19.50
N PRO A 23 12.41 -33.85 19.70
CA PRO A 23 13.70 -33.18 19.64
C PRO A 23 14.21 -33.13 18.18
N VAL A 24 14.61 -31.94 17.72
CA VAL A 24 15.35 -31.80 16.45
C VAL A 24 16.84 -31.85 16.75
N LEU A 25 17.50 -32.77 16.03
CA LEU A 25 18.92 -33.11 16.13
C LEU A 25 19.83 -31.92 15.88
N VAL A 26 20.82 -31.77 16.76
CA VAL A 26 22.04 -30.97 16.54
C VAL A 26 22.97 -31.77 15.63
N ASP A 27 23.18 -31.31 14.41
CA ASP A 27 24.26 -31.79 13.55
C ASP A 27 25.52 -30.97 13.87
N ALA A 28 26.49 -31.61 14.52
CA ALA A 28 27.82 -31.10 14.76
C ALA A 28 28.80 -31.97 13.97
N GLY A 29 29.26 -31.46 12.83
CA GLY A 29 30.20 -32.17 11.95
C GLY A 29 31.13 -31.20 11.25
N GLY A 30 32.18 -30.76 11.93
CA GLY A 30 33.22 -29.91 11.36
C GLY A 30 34.13 -30.65 10.37
N ARG A 31 34.76 -29.88 9.47
CA ARG A 31 36.07 -30.15 8.85
C ARG A 31 36.60 -28.86 8.19
N THR A 32 37.59 -28.24 8.83
CA THR A 32 38.64 -27.43 8.18
C THR A 32 39.70 -28.41 7.64
N PRO A 33 40.54 -28.11 6.61
CA PRO A 33 41.61 -27.11 6.78
C PRO A 33 42.13 -26.38 5.51
N HIS A 34 42.72 -25.21 5.77
CA HIS A 34 43.99 -24.66 5.27
C HIS A 34 44.40 -24.79 3.79
N GLY A 35 44.62 -23.62 3.19
CA GLY A 35 45.58 -23.37 2.11
C GLY A 35 45.19 -22.06 1.40
N GLY A 36 46.04 -21.05 1.25
CA GLY A 36 47.42 -20.83 1.58
C GLY A 36 47.68 -19.34 1.39
N ALA A 37 48.67 -18.83 2.12
CA ALA A 37 49.14 -17.45 2.02
C ALA A 37 49.68 -17.13 0.62
N THR A 38 49.53 -15.88 0.19
CA THR A 38 50.68 -15.04 -0.22
C THR A 38 50.24 -13.58 -0.37
N ALA A 39 50.79 -12.73 0.48
CA ALA A 39 50.96 -11.32 0.21
C ALA A 39 52.16 -11.14 -0.74
N VAL A 40 52.04 -10.30 -1.77
CA VAL A 40 53.19 -9.79 -2.53
C VAL A 40 53.01 -8.30 -2.81
N ALA A 41 54.13 -7.61 -2.67
CA ALA A 41 54.32 -6.17 -2.57
C ALA A 41 54.31 -5.39 -3.91
N SER A 42 54.37 -4.07 -3.77
CA SER A 42 54.22 -2.97 -4.73
C SER A 42 55.29 -2.78 -5.83
N ALA A 43 54.88 -1.94 -6.82
CA ALA A 43 55.63 -0.96 -7.66
C ALA A 43 55.90 -1.35 -9.14
N PRO A 44 56.19 -0.40 -10.07
CA PRO A 44 55.82 1.01 -10.21
C PRO A 44 55.14 1.37 -11.58
N ARG A 45 54.76 2.65 -11.70
CA ARG A 45 54.17 3.40 -12.82
C ARG A 45 54.94 3.31 -14.17
N PRO A 46 54.24 3.26 -15.32
CA PRO A 46 54.74 3.76 -16.59
C PRO A 46 54.26 5.20 -16.87
N THR A 47 55.18 6.07 -17.30
CA THR A 47 54.89 7.38 -17.89
C THR A 47 54.82 7.29 -19.43
N HIS A 48 54.17 8.30 -20.00
CA HIS A 48 54.16 8.77 -21.40
C HIS A 48 53.08 8.19 -22.34
N ALA A 49 52.11 9.02 -22.73
CA ALA A 49 52.10 9.65 -24.06
C ALA A 49 50.95 10.67 -24.18
N THR A 50 51.29 11.92 -24.48
CA THR A 50 50.38 12.94 -25.02
C THR A 50 50.11 12.64 -26.48
N THR A 51 48.85 12.44 -26.90
CA THR A 51 48.45 12.64 -28.31
C THR A 51 46.94 12.86 -28.43
N GLY A 52 46.54 13.99 -29.02
CA GLY A 52 45.34 14.08 -29.86
C GLY A 52 44.04 14.53 -29.20
N THR A 53 43.85 15.84 -29.02
CA THR A 53 42.50 16.43 -29.00
C THR A 53 41.91 16.31 -30.39
N ALA A 54 41.05 15.32 -30.62
CA ALA A 54 40.18 15.30 -31.79
C ALA A 54 39.06 16.35 -31.59
N PRO A 55 38.67 17.11 -32.61
CA PRO A 55 37.49 17.95 -32.52
C PRO A 55 36.26 17.04 -32.46
N VAL A 56 35.58 17.02 -31.31
CA VAL A 56 34.23 16.46 -31.20
C VAL A 56 33.29 17.37 -31.99
N THR A 57 32.86 16.89 -33.16
CA THR A 57 31.69 17.42 -33.86
C THR A 57 30.50 17.40 -32.90
N PRO A 58 29.77 18.51 -32.70
CA PRO A 58 28.51 18.47 -31.96
C PRO A 58 27.57 17.48 -32.65
N GLY A 59 27.26 16.38 -31.98
CA GLY A 59 26.14 15.53 -32.39
C GLY A 59 24.85 16.35 -32.32
N PRO A 60 23.84 16.03 -33.15
CA PRO A 60 22.56 16.73 -33.09
C PRO A 60 22.03 16.68 -31.66
N ASP A 61 21.66 17.85 -31.12
CA ASP A 61 20.97 17.98 -29.84
C ASP A 61 19.73 17.09 -29.90
N ILE A 62 19.78 15.94 -29.23
CA ILE A 62 18.59 15.17 -28.91
C ILE A 62 17.89 16.00 -27.83
N PRO A 63 16.67 16.53 -28.05
CA PRO A 63 15.96 17.20 -26.99
C PRO A 63 15.82 16.22 -25.82
N SER A 64 16.30 16.61 -24.64
CA SER A 64 15.96 15.91 -23.40
C SER A 64 14.45 15.91 -23.28
N GLU A 65 13.82 14.79 -23.55
CA GLU A 65 12.41 14.55 -23.31
C GLU A 65 12.20 14.61 -21.80
N VAL A 66 11.75 15.77 -21.31
CA VAL A 66 11.28 15.93 -19.93
C VAL A 66 10.17 14.88 -19.77
N PRO A 67 10.22 14.01 -18.74
CA PRO A 67 9.20 12.98 -18.56
C PRO A 67 7.82 13.61 -18.71
N SER A 68 7.05 13.08 -19.66
CA SER A 68 5.72 13.59 -19.99
C SER A 68 4.89 13.52 -18.72
N GLN A 69 4.72 14.68 -18.07
CA GLN A 69 3.79 14.84 -16.96
C GLN A 69 2.46 14.34 -17.51
N MET A 70 1.87 13.32 -16.86
CA MET A 70 0.63 12.74 -17.35
C MET A 70 -0.34 13.84 -17.77
N ALA A 71 -0.81 13.76 -19.02
CA ALA A 71 -1.88 14.63 -19.49
C ALA A 71 -3.13 14.32 -18.66
N GLY A 72 -3.78 15.36 -18.14
CA GLY A 72 -4.96 15.22 -17.30
C GLY A 72 -5.22 16.47 -16.44
N PRO A 73 -6.34 16.49 -15.70
CA PRO A 73 -6.64 17.57 -14.75
C PRO A 73 -5.47 17.83 -13.78
N PRO A 74 -5.21 19.09 -13.39
CA PRO A 74 -4.26 19.39 -12.33
C PRO A 74 -4.57 18.65 -11.02
N VAL A 75 -3.54 18.41 -10.22
CA VAL A 75 -3.69 17.80 -8.89
C VAL A 75 -4.72 18.56 -8.03
N ALA A 76 -5.68 17.82 -7.47
CA ALA A 76 -6.72 18.37 -6.61
C ALA A 76 -7.26 17.31 -5.63
N PRO A 77 -7.79 17.72 -4.46
CA PRO A 77 -8.38 16.77 -3.51
C PRO A 77 -9.52 15.94 -4.14
N PRO A 78 -9.60 14.64 -3.82
CA PRO A 78 -10.73 13.81 -4.24
C PRO A 78 -12.01 14.26 -3.52
N GLN A 79 -13.12 14.29 -4.24
CA GLN A 79 -14.43 14.70 -3.73
C GLN A 79 -15.48 13.60 -3.88
N ARG A 80 -15.30 12.67 -4.82
CA ARG A 80 -16.21 11.56 -5.08
C ARG A 80 -15.45 10.39 -5.68
N LEU A 81 -15.85 9.18 -5.30
CA LEU A 81 -15.37 7.93 -5.87
C LEU A 81 -16.54 7.24 -6.57
N ILE A 82 -16.37 6.95 -7.86
CA ILE A 82 -17.34 6.23 -8.68
C ILE A 82 -16.66 4.96 -9.18
N TYR A 83 -17.18 3.79 -8.81
CA TYR A 83 -16.64 2.50 -9.21
C TYR A 83 -17.81 1.58 -9.59
N PRO A 84 -18.23 1.62 -10.87
CA PRO A 84 -19.47 0.97 -11.32
C PRO A 84 -19.48 -0.55 -11.16
N ALA A 85 -18.38 -1.25 -11.44
CA ALA A 85 -18.31 -2.71 -11.32
C ALA A 85 -18.52 -3.17 -9.86
N ALA A 86 -18.10 -2.36 -8.89
CA ALA A 86 -18.34 -2.57 -7.48
C ALA A 86 -19.64 -1.94 -6.98
N ASP A 87 -20.44 -1.27 -7.84
CA ASP A 87 -21.64 -0.51 -7.44
C ASP A 87 -21.32 0.51 -6.34
N ILE A 88 -20.20 1.22 -6.43
CA ILE A 88 -19.81 2.26 -5.47
C ILE A 88 -19.97 3.63 -6.13
N ASP A 89 -20.66 4.51 -5.43
CA ASP A 89 -20.78 5.92 -5.78
C ASP A 89 -20.96 6.72 -4.50
N VAL A 90 -19.85 7.29 -3.99
CA VAL A 90 -19.80 7.90 -2.65
C VAL A 90 -19.02 9.21 -2.66
N PRO A 91 -19.39 10.18 -1.79
CA PRO A 91 -18.53 11.33 -1.55
C PRO A 91 -17.22 10.89 -0.88
N VAL A 92 -16.19 11.69 -1.08
CA VAL A 92 -14.88 11.52 -0.43
C VAL A 92 -14.58 12.76 0.40
N TYR A 93 -14.33 12.54 1.69
CA TYR A 93 -14.00 13.60 2.65
C TYR A 93 -12.53 13.53 3.07
N PRO A 94 -11.91 14.64 3.47
CA PRO A 94 -10.57 14.60 4.04
C PRO A 94 -10.59 13.89 5.41
N LEU A 95 -9.58 13.07 5.65
CA LEU A 95 -9.27 12.46 6.94
C LEU A 95 -7.80 12.71 7.26
N ASP A 96 -7.58 13.44 8.34
CA ASP A 96 -6.26 13.63 8.93
C ASP A 96 -6.10 12.62 10.09
N PRO A 97 -5.33 11.54 9.92
CA PRO A 97 -5.13 10.56 10.98
C PRO A 97 -4.47 11.21 12.19
N SER A 98 -4.97 10.95 13.39
CA SER A 98 -4.33 11.47 14.60
C SER A 98 -2.91 10.89 14.75
N SER A 99 -2.03 11.56 15.50
CA SER A 99 -0.70 11.01 15.80
C SER A 99 -0.76 9.63 16.45
N SER A 100 -1.82 9.33 17.21
CA SER A 100 -2.09 8.00 17.74
C SER A 100 -2.53 6.99 16.68
N ASP A 101 -3.30 7.39 15.67
CA ASP A 101 -3.68 6.51 14.54
C ASP A 101 -2.46 6.20 13.68
N VAL A 102 -1.57 7.18 13.50
CA VAL A 102 -0.28 7.01 12.83
C VAL A 102 0.64 6.10 13.66
N ALA A 103 0.71 6.29 14.98
CA ALA A 103 1.59 5.51 15.85
C ALA A 103 1.08 4.07 16.11
N SER A 104 -0.24 3.90 16.24
CA SER A 104 -0.90 2.59 16.33
C SER A 104 -1.11 1.94 14.97
N GLN A 105 -0.83 2.69 13.90
CA GLN A 105 -0.92 2.28 12.50
C GLN A 105 -2.29 1.66 12.18
N THR A 106 -3.31 2.15 12.86
CA THR A 106 -4.70 1.71 12.73
C THR A 106 -5.47 2.85 12.10
N ILE A 107 -5.74 2.73 10.80
CA ILE A 107 -6.56 3.71 10.10
C ILE A 107 -8.02 3.32 10.29
N ILE A 108 -8.71 4.04 11.17
CA ILE A 108 -10.14 3.86 11.41
C ILE A 108 -10.86 5.07 10.80
N PRO A 109 -11.58 4.90 9.67
CA PRO A 109 -12.41 5.99 9.16
C PRO A 109 -13.52 6.37 10.15
N PRO A 110 -14.13 7.56 10.04
CA PRO A 110 -15.40 7.82 10.69
C PRO A 110 -16.47 6.80 10.26
N PRO A 111 -17.37 6.34 11.17
CA PRO A 111 -18.33 5.27 10.91
C PRO A 111 -19.52 5.73 10.04
N THR A 112 -19.25 6.18 8.81
CA THR A 112 -20.23 6.58 7.79
C THR A 112 -20.03 5.81 6.48
N MET A 113 -21.02 5.84 5.59
CA MET A 113 -21.00 5.14 4.29
C MET A 113 -20.12 5.82 3.22
N ASP A 114 -19.30 6.80 3.63
CA ASP A 114 -18.53 7.65 2.72
C ASP A 114 -17.08 7.15 2.57
N GLY A 115 -16.38 7.68 1.57
CA GLY A 115 -14.93 7.53 1.44
C GLY A 115 -14.18 8.61 2.21
N TYR A 116 -12.98 8.27 2.69
CA TYR A 116 -12.13 9.18 3.44
C TYR A 116 -10.71 9.17 2.88
N TRP A 117 -10.27 10.31 2.34
CA TRP A 117 -8.92 10.48 1.81
C TRP A 117 -7.94 10.83 2.92
N LEU A 118 -6.82 10.11 2.99
CA LEU A 118 -5.76 10.37 3.97
C LEU A 118 -4.92 11.58 3.55
N THR A 119 -5.17 12.74 4.18
CA THR A 119 -4.59 14.04 3.78
C THR A 119 -3.06 14.16 3.85
N PRO A 120 -2.32 13.38 4.68
CA PRO A 120 -0.86 13.43 4.66
C PRO A 120 -0.21 12.83 3.40
N TYR A 121 -0.99 12.18 2.53
CA TYR A 121 -0.50 11.51 1.33
C TYR A 121 -0.83 12.28 0.04
N GLY A 122 -0.78 11.62 -1.12
CA GLY A 122 -0.98 12.24 -2.42
C GLY A 122 -2.43 12.61 -2.70
N MET A 123 -2.60 13.59 -3.58
CA MET A 123 -3.86 13.91 -4.24
C MET A 123 -3.83 13.40 -5.69
N PRO A 124 -4.98 13.04 -6.29
CA PRO A 124 -5.04 12.62 -7.69
C PRO A 124 -4.84 13.83 -8.61
N GLY A 125 -4.23 13.59 -9.78
CA GLY A 125 -4.07 14.57 -10.85
C GLY A 125 -2.65 14.80 -11.33
N SER A 126 -2.53 15.56 -12.42
CA SER A 126 -1.27 15.96 -13.02
C SER A 126 -0.45 16.79 -12.02
N GLY A 127 0.77 16.34 -11.73
CA GLY A 127 1.63 16.90 -10.69
C GLY A 127 1.48 16.25 -9.31
N SER A 128 0.68 15.19 -9.16
CA SER A 128 0.72 14.33 -7.98
C SER A 128 2.13 13.80 -7.75
N THR A 129 2.61 13.84 -6.51
CA THR A 129 3.96 13.39 -6.12
C THR A 129 3.93 12.13 -5.25
N ASN A 130 2.75 11.62 -4.92
CA ASN A 130 2.57 10.51 -3.98
C ASN A 130 1.29 9.72 -4.30
N THR A 131 1.13 8.57 -3.65
CA THR A 131 -0.06 7.71 -3.72
C THR A 131 -1.23 8.37 -2.99
N THR A 132 -2.42 8.35 -3.58
CA THR A 132 -3.68 8.74 -2.95
C THR A 132 -4.31 7.54 -2.27
N TYR A 133 -4.61 7.64 -0.98
CA TYR A 133 -5.29 6.59 -0.21
C TYR A 133 -6.71 7.03 0.14
N VAL A 134 -7.71 6.21 -0.18
CA VAL A 134 -9.09 6.39 0.24
C VAL A 134 -9.50 5.18 1.07
N VAL A 135 -9.99 5.43 2.28
CA VAL A 135 -10.47 4.39 3.19
C VAL A 135 -11.97 4.50 3.38
N GLY A 136 -12.64 3.38 3.63
CA GLY A 136 -14.05 3.35 3.94
C GLY A 136 -14.37 2.14 4.80
N HIS A 137 -15.45 2.22 5.58
CA HIS A 137 -15.85 1.11 6.45
C HIS A 137 -16.55 -0.01 5.68
N SER A 138 -16.31 -1.23 6.15
CA SER A 138 -17.15 -2.38 5.81
C SER A 138 -17.86 -2.87 7.06
N TRP A 139 -19.08 -3.40 6.89
CA TRP A 139 -19.95 -3.91 7.95
C TRP A 139 -20.45 -5.31 7.62
N GLN A 140 -20.61 -6.15 8.65
CA GLN A 140 -21.10 -7.52 8.49
C GLN A 140 -22.62 -7.59 8.30
N ASP A 141 -23.35 -6.81 9.10
CA ASP A 141 -24.80 -6.91 9.23
C ASP A 141 -25.56 -5.79 8.50
N LEU A 142 -24.84 -5.00 7.70
CA LEU A 142 -25.38 -3.88 6.94
C LEU A 142 -24.70 -3.81 5.59
N GLU A 143 -25.48 -3.53 4.55
CA GLU A 143 -24.93 -3.22 3.24
C GLU A 143 -24.26 -1.85 3.26
N ALA A 144 -22.99 -1.82 2.88
CA ALA A 144 -22.22 -0.59 2.73
C ALA A 144 -21.46 -0.57 1.40
N PRO A 145 -21.19 0.61 0.83
CA PRO A 145 -20.47 0.70 -0.45
C PRO A 145 -19.13 -0.04 -0.43
N PHE A 146 -18.32 0.14 0.61
CA PHE A 146 -16.99 -0.48 0.68
C PHE A 146 -17.02 -2.00 0.99
N ASN A 147 -18.15 -2.58 1.45
CA ASN A 147 -18.31 -4.04 1.50
C ASN A 147 -18.09 -4.66 0.12
N ARG A 148 -18.48 -3.93 -0.93
CA ARG A 148 -18.46 -4.38 -2.32
C ARG A 148 -17.05 -4.47 -2.89
N LEU A 149 -16.04 -3.87 -2.23
CA LEU A 149 -14.64 -4.12 -2.56
C LEU A 149 -14.26 -5.59 -2.33
N SER A 150 -14.82 -6.23 -1.29
CA SER A 150 -14.52 -7.63 -0.97
C SER A 150 -15.20 -8.63 -1.92
N SER A 151 -16.34 -8.25 -2.50
CA SER A 151 -17.22 -9.17 -3.22
C SER A 151 -17.34 -8.91 -4.72
N LYS A 152 -17.00 -7.71 -5.20
CA LYS A 152 -17.24 -7.30 -6.60
C LYS A 152 -16.02 -6.71 -7.30
N ALA A 153 -15.09 -6.08 -6.59
CA ALA A 153 -13.94 -5.46 -7.22
C ALA A 153 -13.02 -6.50 -7.89
N ALA A 154 -12.54 -6.20 -9.09
CA ALA A 154 -11.63 -7.07 -9.82
C ALA A 154 -10.49 -6.30 -10.49
N ALA A 155 -9.39 -7.00 -10.75
CA ALA A 155 -8.31 -6.47 -11.58
C ALA A 155 -8.82 -6.20 -13.00
N GLY A 156 -8.48 -5.03 -13.52
CA GLY A 156 -8.84 -4.57 -14.85
C GLY A 156 -10.11 -3.72 -14.92
N ASP A 157 -10.85 -3.57 -13.82
CA ASP A 157 -12.01 -2.69 -13.75
C ASP A 157 -11.62 -1.21 -13.90
N SER A 158 -12.55 -0.40 -14.41
CA SER A 158 -12.42 1.07 -14.41
C SER A 158 -13.14 1.68 -13.21
N LEU A 159 -12.54 2.75 -12.66
CA LEU A 159 -13.16 3.62 -11.67
C LEU A 159 -12.77 5.08 -11.95
N THR A 160 -13.57 6.00 -11.41
CA THR A 160 -13.37 7.45 -11.58
C THR A 160 -13.25 8.13 -10.22
N VAL A 161 -12.24 9.00 -10.11
CA VAL A 161 -12.12 9.94 -8.99
C VAL A 161 -12.48 11.33 -9.49
N VAL A 162 -13.50 11.94 -8.88
CA VAL A 162 -13.93 13.30 -9.20
C VAL A 162 -13.23 14.27 -8.27
N THR A 163 -12.69 15.35 -8.82
CA THR A 163 -12.05 16.45 -8.09
C THR A 163 -12.63 17.79 -8.56
N SER A 164 -12.28 18.88 -7.88
CA SER A 164 -12.63 20.23 -8.36
C SER A 164 -11.90 20.64 -9.64
N ALA A 165 -10.79 19.97 -9.99
CA ALA A 165 -10.02 20.23 -11.20
C ALA A 165 -10.51 19.44 -12.42
N GLY A 166 -11.31 18.39 -12.19
CA GLY A 166 -11.82 17.49 -13.22
C GLY A 166 -11.93 16.04 -12.73
N GLU A 167 -12.31 15.16 -13.65
CA GLU A 167 -12.44 13.73 -13.39
C GLU A 167 -11.20 12.98 -13.88
N LEU A 168 -10.81 11.96 -13.13
CA LEU A 168 -9.67 11.09 -13.44
C LEU A 168 -10.14 9.65 -13.50
N GLU A 169 -9.94 8.99 -14.64
CA GLU A 169 -10.18 7.57 -14.80
C GLU A 169 -8.95 6.78 -14.34
N TYR A 170 -9.20 5.69 -13.63
CA TYR A 170 -8.20 4.73 -13.17
C TYR A 170 -8.59 3.33 -13.60
N ARG A 171 -7.57 2.52 -13.84
CA ARG A 171 -7.71 1.09 -14.05
C ARG A 171 -7.17 0.34 -12.84
N VAL A 172 -7.97 -0.59 -12.32
CA VAL A 172 -7.55 -1.43 -11.20
C VAL A 172 -6.45 -2.38 -11.66
N ASP A 173 -5.31 -2.32 -11.00
CA ASP A 173 -4.18 -3.21 -11.25
C ASP A 173 -4.35 -4.52 -10.47
N SER A 174 -4.81 -4.42 -9.21
CA SER A 174 -4.96 -5.56 -8.32
C SER A 174 -6.01 -5.34 -7.23
N VAL A 175 -6.57 -6.45 -6.76
CA VAL A 175 -7.39 -6.55 -5.55
C VAL A 175 -6.73 -7.60 -4.67
N THR A 176 -6.22 -7.19 -3.51
CA THR A 176 -5.40 -8.04 -2.64
C THR A 176 -5.88 -7.96 -1.21
N THR A 177 -5.95 -9.11 -0.54
CA THR A 177 -6.25 -9.19 0.89
C THR A 177 -4.96 -9.18 1.70
N TYR A 178 -4.87 -8.31 2.70
CA TYR A 178 -3.75 -8.22 3.63
C TYR A 178 -4.20 -8.49 5.05
N VAL A 179 -3.39 -9.20 5.84
CA VAL A 179 -3.60 -9.29 7.29
C VAL A 179 -3.44 -7.91 7.92
N LYS A 180 -4.36 -7.52 8.80
CA LYS A 180 -4.40 -6.16 9.39
C LYS A 180 -3.09 -5.79 10.08
N SER A 181 -2.49 -6.73 10.82
CA SER A 181 -1.22 -6.53 11.52
C SER A 181 -0.02 -6.32 10.59
N GLY A 182 -0.10 -6.80 9.35
CA GLY A 182 0.95 -6.68 8.34
C GLY A 182 0.71 -5.56 7.33
N LEU A 183 -0.48 -4.94 7.32
CA LEU A 183 -0.83 -3.89 6.35
C LEU A 183 0.20 -2.76 6.37
N LYS A 184 0.65 -2.33 7.56
CA LYS A 184 1.63 -1.26 7.76
C LYS A 184 2.98 -1.47 7.07
N ASP A 185 3.37 -2.72 6.83
CA ASP A 185 4.65 -3.08 6.20
C ASP A 185 4.44 -3.49 4.74
N SER A 186 3.22 -3.39 4.22
CA SER A 186 2.91 -3.81 2.86
C SER A 186 3.39 -2.81 1.81
N PRO A 187 3.66 -3.26 0.57
CA PRO A 187 4.10 -2.39 -0.53
C PRO A 187 3.10 -1.30 -0.92
N ILE A 188 1.86 -1.38 -0.44
CA ILE A 188 0.81 -0.42 -0.78
C ILE A 188 1.17 0.99 -0.32
N TRP A 189 2.03 1.12 0.71
CA TRP A 189 2.48 2.39 1.28
C TRP A 189 3.62 3.08 0.50
N GLU A 190 4.17 2.41 -0.51
CA GLU A 190 5.22 3.00 -1.34
C GLU A 190 4.74 4.31 -2.01
N VAL A 191 5.65 5.26 -2.16
CA VAL A 191 5.37 6.52 -2.86
C VAL A 191 5.31 6.24 -4.36
N ALA A 192 4.12 6.27 -4.94
CA ALA A 192 3.90 6.16 -6.37
C ALA A 192 3.04 7.34 -6.84
N PRO A 193 3.62 8.30 -7.58
CA PRO A 193 2.89 9.45 -8.11
C PRO A 193 1.60 9.05 -8.80
N ASN A 194 0.50 9.70 -8.41
CA ASN A 194 -0.82 9.52 -9.00
C ASN A 194 -1.38 8.08 -8.96
N ARG A 195 -0.84 7.20 -8.10
CA ARG A 195 -1.43 5.88 -7.82
C ARG A 195 -2.62 6.05 -6.87
N LEU A 196 -3.70 5.31 -7.07
CA LEU A 196 -4.83 5.25 -6.14
C LEU A 196 -4.82 3.92 -5.39
N VAL A 197 -5.07 3.98 -4.09
CA VAL A 197 -5.25 2.82 -3.23
C VAL A 197 -6.55 2.97 -2.43
N LEU A 198 -7.46 2.00 -2.57
CA LEU A 198 -8.68 1.90 -1.77
C LEU A 198 -8.49 0.83 -0.68
N ILE A 199 -8.86 1.12 0.56
CA ILE A 199 -8.69 0.20 1.69
C ILE A 199 -10.00 0.05 2.46
N SER A 200 -10.40 -1.19 2.72
CA SER A 200 -11.47 -1.51 3.68
C SER A 200 -11.20 -2.81 4.42
N CYS A 201 -12.04 -3.12 5.42
CA CYS A 201 -12.04 -4.43 6.04
C CYS A 201 -12.54 -5.47 5.02
N TYR A 202 -12.00 -6.69 5.07
CA TYR A 202 -12.49 -7.78 4.24
C TYR A 202 -13.76 -8.38 4.87
N THR A 203 -14.86 -8.47 4.14
CA THR A 203 -16.17 -8.81 4.74
C THR A 203 -16.25 -10.24 5.28
N ASP A 204 -15.49 -11.19 4.73
CA ASP A 204 -15.46 -12.56 5.25
C ASP A 204 -14.57 -12.71 6.49
N ASP A 205 -13.72 -11.72 6.78
CA ASP A 205 -12.85 -11.67 7.96
C ASP A 205 -12.59 -10.22 8.39
N LEU A 206 -13.63 -9.60 8.95
CA LEU A 206 -13.59 -8.20 9.38
C LEU A 206 -12.58 -7.92 10.51
N TRP A 207 -12.06 -8.95 11.17
CA TRP A 207 -11.18 -8.81 12.32
C TRP A 207 -9.71 -9.09 11.98
N GLY A 208 -9.45 -9.95 11.00
CA GLY A 208 -8.09 -10.37 10.64
C GLY A 208 -7.53 -9.69 9.39
N THR A 209 -8.37 -9.26 8.45
CA THR A 209 -7.90 -8.83 7.13
C THR A 209 -8.55 -7.56 6.59
N ASN A 210 -7.82 -6.90 5.68
CA ASN A 210 -8.28 -5.80 4.85
C ASN A 210 -8.27 -6.23 3.39
N VAL A 211 -9.23 -5.76 2.61
CA VAL A 211 -9.18 -5.76 1.16
C VAL A 211 -8.57 -4.45 0.68
N VAL A 212 -7.64 -4.54 -0.27
CA VAL A 212 -6.96 -3.39 -0.87
C VAL A 212 -7.10 -3.46 -2.39
N VAL A 213 -7.61 -2.37 -2.97
CA VAL A 213 -7.64 -2.17 -4.42
C VAL A 213 -6.54 -1.18 -4.77
N THR A 214 -5.63 -1.57 -5.67
CA THR A 214 -4.62 -0.65 -6.22
C THR A 214 -4.97 -0.36 -7.66
N ALA A 215 -4.93 0.90 -8.05
CA ALA A 215 -5.26 1.35 -9.39
C ALA A 215 -4.28 2.41 -9.89
N THR A 216 -4.02 2.37 -11.19
CA THR A 216 -3.21 3.37 -11.90
C THR A 216 -4.08 4.19 -12.83
N PRO A 217 -3.73 5.46 -13.07
CA PRO A 217 -4.54 6.33 -13.91
C PRO A 217 -4.46 5.87 -15.37
N VAL A 218 -5.58 5.95 -16.08
CA VAL A 218 -5.62 5.73 -17.52
C VAL A 218 -5.00 6.95 -18.19
N ALA A 219 -4.06 6.73 -19.13
CA ALA A 219 -3.50 7.82 -19.91
C ALA A 219 -4.61 8.48 -20.74
N GLY A 220 -4.80 9.79 -20.57
CA GLY A 220 -5.73 10.61 -21.36
C GLY A 220 -5.23 10.91 -22.77
#